data_AF-A0A7J7PJT2-F1
#
_entry.id   AF-A0A7J7PJT2-F1
#
_cell.length_a   1.000
_cell.length_b   1.000
_cell.length_c   1.000
_cell.angle_alpha   90.00
_cell.angle_beta   90.00
_cell.angle_gamma   90.00
#
_symmetry.space_group_name_H-M   'P 1'
#
loop_
_entity.id
_entity.type
_entity.pdbx_description
1 polymer ?
#
loop_
_entity_poly.entity_id
_entity_poly.type
_entity_poly.pdbx_seq_one_letter_code
_entity_poly.pdbx_strand_id
1 'polypeptide(L)' 'MGYWLGTLIFFIIQVIVTVCINVFDKKPSHGLSHTLAITAVVQCWFLWSIVYMAQMHPLIQPGNK' A
#
# COMPACT_ATOMS: atom_id res chain seq x y z
N MET A 1 -9.89 -11.53 -9.56
CA MET A 1 -10.69 -10.79 -8.55
C MET A 1 -9.86 -10.23 -7.39
N GLY A 2 -8.68 -10.79 -7.03
CA GLY A 2 -7.91 -10.35 -5.85
C GLY A 2 -7.19 -9.00 -5.94
N TYR A 3 -6.72 -8.59 -7.13
CA TYR A 3 -5.92 -7.37 -7.29
C TYR A 3 -6.64 -6.09 -6.81
N TRP A 4 -7.88 -5.92 -7.26
CA TRP A 4 -8.71 -4.76 -6.91
C TRP A 4 -9.08 -4.75 -5.42
N LEU A 5 -9.31 -5.93 -4.82
CA LEU A 5 -9.58 -6.05 -3.38
C LEU A 5 -8.35 -5.62 -2.55
N GLY A 6 -7.16 -6.09 -2.90
CA GLY A 6 -5.93 -5.68 -2.21
C GLY A 6 -5.68 -4.18 -2.34
N THR A 7 -5.88 -3.62 -3.54
CA THR A 7 -5.78 -2.16 -3.76
C THR A 7 -6.76 -1.36 -2.90
N LEU A 8 -8.00 -1.83 -2.77
CA LEU A 8 -9.01 -1.21 -1.91
C LEU A 8 -8.62 -1.27 -0.43
N ILE A 9 -8.00 -2.36 0.04
CA ILE A 9 -7.48 -2.47 1.41
C ILE A 9 -6.39 -1.43 1.67
N PHE A 10 -5.40 -1.30 0.78
CA PHE A 10 -4.34 -0.29 0.93
C PHE A 10 -4.89 1.14 0.89
N PHE A 11 -5.92 1.39 0.07
CA PHE A 11 -6.62 2.68 0.07
C PHE A 11 -7.30 2.96 1.41
N ILE A 12 -8.00 1.99 2.00
CA ILE A 12 -8.63 2.14 3.33
C ILE A 12 -7.55 2.41 4.39
N ILE A 13 -6.44 1.68 4.37
CA ILE A 13 -5.31 1.91 5.29
C ILE A 13 -4.80 3.35 5.16
N GLN A 14 -4.65 3.87 3.95
CA GLN A 14 -4.24 5.26 3.74
C GLN A 14 -5.20 6.26 4.40
N VAL A 15 -6.52 6.07 4.21
CA VAL A 15 -7.53 6.94 4.81
C VAL A 15 -7.46 6.90 6.33
N ILE A 16 -7.34 5.70 6.92
CA ILE A 16 -7.21 5.53 8.37
C ILE A 16 -5.96 6.25 8.89
N VAL A 17 -4.81 6.09 8.23
CA VAL A 17 -3.55 6.73 8.63
C VAL A 17 -3.66 8.25 8.57
N THR A 18 -4.25 8.82 7.52
CA THR A 18 -4.48 10.26 7.40
C THR A 18 -5.39 10.79 8.51
N VAL A 19 -6.46 10.06 8.85
CA VAL A 19 -7.35 10.42 9.97
C VAL A 19 -6.61 10.37 11.31
N CYS A 20 -5.81 9.32 11.56
CA CYS A 20 -4.99 9.22 12.77
C CYS A 20 -4.02 10.39 12.90
N ILE A 21 -3.31 10.77 11.83
CA ILE A 21 -2.39 11.91 11.86
C ILE A 21 -3.15 13.19 12.21
N ASN A 22 -4.32 13.42 11.61
CA ASN A 22 -5.13 14.61 11.90
C ASN A 22 -5.65 14.66 13.34
N VAL A 23 -5.92 13.52 13.97
CA VAL A 23 -6.44 13.44 15.35
C VAL A 23 -5.32 13.51 16.39
N PHE A 24 -4.18 12.85 16.14
CA PHE A 24 -3.12 12.69 17.13
C PHE A 24 -1.98 13.72 17.00
N ASP A 25 -1.76 14.30 15.82
CA ASP A 25 -0.64 15.21 15.61
C ASP A 25 -0.99 16.61 16.12
N LYS A 26 -0.35 17.03 17.23
CA LYS A 26 -0.48 18.38 17.81
C LYS A 26 0.60 19.36 17.32
N LYS A 27 1.53 18.93 16.46
CA LYS A 27 2.71 19.72 16.08
C LYS A 27 2.51 20.53 14.79
N PRO A 28 3.26 21.63 14.61
CA PRO A 28 3.20 22.47 13.40
C PRO A 28 3.69 21.81 12.10
N SER A 29 4.20 20.57 12.16
CA SER A 29 4.79 19.85 11.02
C SER A 29 3.83 18.88 10.32
N HIS A 30 2.52 19.14 10.33
CA HIS A 30 1.50 18.27 9.72
C HIS A 30 1.84 17.84 8.28
N GLY A 31 2.37 18.75 7.46
CA GLY A 31 2.72 18.46 6.07
C GLY A 31 3.77 17.35 5.91
N LEU A 32 4.77 17.28 6.80
CA LEU A 32 5.81 16.26 6.74
C LEU A 32 5.27 14.89 7.17
N SER A 33 4.50 14.84 8.27
CA SER A 33 3.88 13.61 8.78
C SER A 33 2.97 12.98 7.72
N HIS A 34 2.11 13.78 7.08
CA HIS A 34 1.23 13.32 6.00
C HIS A 34 2.02 12.81 4.79
N THR A 35 3.07 13.54 4.36
CA THR A 35 3.88 13.15 3.20
C THR A 35 4.61 11.83 3.42
N LEU A 36 5.23 11.65 4.60
CA LEU A 36 5.93 10.41 4.95
C LEU A 36 4.97 9.23 5.03
N ALA A 37 3.80 9.43 5.64
CA ALA A 37 2.79 8.40 5.77
C ALA A 37 2.20 7.97 4.42
N ILE A 38 1.84 8.93 3.56
CA ILE A 38 1.35 8.64 2.20
C ILE A 38 2.41 7.90 1.40
N THR A 39 3.66 8.37 1.43
CA THR A 39 4.76 7.75 0.69
C THR A 39 4.96 6.29 1.13
N ALA A 40 4.97 6.03 2.44
CA ALA A 40 5.16 4.68 2.97
C ALA A 40 4.05 3.71 2.53
N VAL A 41 2.77 4.12 2.60
CA VAL A 41 1.65 3.27 2.17
C VAL A 41 1.71 2.98 0.67
N VAL A 42 2.03 3.99 -0.14
CA VAL A 42 2.16 3.83 -1.60
C VAL A 42 3.32 2.89 -1.94
N GLN A 43 4.47 2.98 -1.26
CA GLN A 43 5.59 2.06 -1.49
C GLN A 43 5.23 0.61 -1.14
N CYS A 44 4.54 0.39 -0.01
CA CYS A 44 4.07 -0.94 0.38
C CYS A 44 3.06 -1.52 -0.63
N TRP A 45 2.11 -0.70 -1.09
CA TRP A 45 1.14 -1.10 -2.11
C TRP A 45 1.84 -1.42 -3.44
N PHE A 46 2.81 -0.61 -3.85
CA PHE A 46 3.55 -0.80 -5.10
C PHE A 46 4.34 -2.10 -5.11
N LEU A 47 5.06 -2.41 -4.03
CA LEU A 47 5.78 -3.67 -3.88
C LEU A 47 4.83 -4.88 -3.97
N TRP A 48 3.72 -4.84 -3.26
CA TRP A 48 2.70 -5.89 -3.31
C TRP A 48 2.10 -6.04 -4.73
N SER A 49 1.79 -4.92 -5.39
CA SER A 49 1.21 -4.88 -6.72
C SER A 49 2.13 -5.53 -7.76
N ILE A 50 3.42 -5.22 -7.76
CA ILE A 50 4.39 -5.80 -8.69
C ILE A 50 4.48 -7.32 -8.50
N VAL A 51 4.59 -7.79 -7.26
CA VAL A 51 4.67 -9.24 -6.97
C VAL A 51 3.40 -9.95 -7.43
N TYR A 52 2.22 -9.37 -7.16
CA TYR A 52 0.96 -9.93 -7.60
C TYR A 52 0.89 -9.99 -9.14
N MET A 53 1.26 -8.91 -9.83
CA MET A 53 1.26 -8.86 -11.30
C MET A 53 2.22 -9.88 -11.92
N ALA A 54 3.41 -10.05 -11.35
CA ALA A 54 4.39 -11.03 -11.82
C ALA A 54 3.86 -12.47 -11.77
N GLN A 55 2.92 -12.76 -10.86
CA GLN A 55 2.34 -14.08 -10.66
C GLN A 55 1.06 -14.34 -11.46
N MET A 56 0.44 -13.33 -12.08
CA MET A 56 -0.84 -13.52 -12.78
C MET A 56 -0.72 -14.41 -14.04
N HIS A 57 0.39 -14.29 -14.77
CA HIS A 57 0.68 -15.10 -15.95
C HIS A 57 2.17 -15.48 -15.96
N PRO A 58 2.58 -16.44 -15.10
CA PRO A 58 3.99 -16.77 -14.96
C PRO A 58 4.50 -17.47 -16.23
N LEU A 59 5.64 -17.01 -16.73
CA LEU A 59 6.32 -17.63 -17.87
C LEU A 59 7.01 -18.95 -17.49
N ILE A 60 7.45 -19.05 -16.24
CA ILE A 60 8.14 -20.22 -15.70
C ILE A 60 7.18 -20.89 -14.72
N GLN A 61 6.80 -22.13 -15.00
CA GLN A 61 6.05 -22.94 -14.06
C GLN A 61 7.01 -23.72 -13.16
N PRO A 62 6.68 -23.93 -11.88
CA PRO A 62 7.47 -24.79 -11.01
C PRO A 62 7.46 -26.22 -11.56
N GLY A 63 8.64 -26.74 -11.89
CA GLY A 63 8.81 -28.12 -12.34
C GLY A 63 8.70 -29.07 -11.16
N ASN A 64 7.60 -29.80 -11.08
CA ASN A 64 7.51 -30.97 -10.20
C ASN A 64 8.30 -32.11 -10.86
N LYS A 65 9.20 -32.76 -10.11
CA LYS A 65 9.78 -34.05 -10.52
C LYS A 65 8.73 -35.14 -10.45
#